data_AF-A0A916M9R9-F1
#
_entry.id   AF-A0A916M9R9-F1
#
_cell.length_a   1.000
_cell.length_b   1.000
_cell.length_c   1.000
_cell.angle_alpha   90.00
_cell.angle_beta   90.00
_cell.angle_gamma   90.00
#
_symmetry.space_group_name_H-M   'P 1'
#
loop_
_entity.id
_entity.type
_entity.pdbx_description
1 polymer ?
#
loop_
_entity_poly.entity_id
_entity_poly.type
_entity_poly.pdbx_seq_one_letter_code
_entity_poly.pdbx_strand_id
1 'polypeptide(L)'
;RLWATVYTADDEAAKLWQRYLPAGRILRFGEKDNFWSMGDTGPCGPCSELHVDQGPHVPGDETPNGRGDRVMEIWNLVFMQFERDSEGRTTPLPKPSVDTGAGLERITALLTGKNNNFDTDLFAPLIRGIEAISGKSYRGGMAEEDAPFRVIADHLRAATMLIADGVMPANTGRGYVLRRILRRAARYGRRLGIEGPELCGLVEPVFTVFDGVYFGAEHETLRGEVKELVRSEERSFAKTMSAGADRVGEAISEARRKEETSLSGKAVFRFYDTYGIPLELIEELAQDEGLSVDRAGFEKELEGARERSKGASKFEADDALLSADLADPSWETAFRGYPEDDFTRLEGARALGL
;
A
#
# COMPACT_ATOMS: atom_id res chain seq x y z
N ARG A 1 2.51 -23.93 14.85
CA ARG A 1 2.90 -22.57 14.38
C ARG A 1 1.69 -21.73 13.99
N LEU A 2 0.59 -22.36 13.55
CA LEU A 2 -0.63 -21.64 13.21
C LEU A 2 -1.38 -21.15 14.45
N TRP A 3 -2.07 -20.02 14.29
CA TRP A 3 -3.05 -19.46 15.21
C TRP A 3 -4.30 -19.06 14.43
N ALA A 4 -5.46 -19.08 15.08
CA ALA A 4 -6.67 -18.47 14.56
C ALA A 4 -7.15 -17.35 15.50
N THR A 5 -7.70 -16.29 14.93
CA THR A 5 -8.43 -15.24 15.65
C THR A 5 -9.89 -15.27 15.23
N VAL A 6 -10.80 -14.96 16.15
CA VAL A 6 -12.25 -14.90 15.88
C VAL A 6 -12.88 -13.74 16.63
N TYR A 7 -14.03 -13.27 16.15
CA TYR A 7 -14.79 -12.25 16.86
C TYR A 7 -15.26 -12.73 18.23
N THR A 8 -15.23 -11.85 19.23
CA THR A 8 -15.54 -12.20 20.62
C THR A 8 -16.91 -12.87 20.78
N ALA A 9 -17.91 -12.43 20.01
CA ALA A 9 -19.26 -12.99 20.03
C ALA A 9 -19.49 -14.18 19.06
N ASP A 10 -18.49 -14.54 18.25
CA ASP A 10 -18.60 -15.61 17.27
C ASP A 10 -18.15 -16.97 17.84
N ASP A 11 -19.05 -17.57 18.62
CA ASP A 11 -18.85 -18.91 19.18
C ASP A 11 -18.84 -20.01 18.12
N GLU A 12 -19.44 -19.77 16.96
CA GLU A 12 -19.50 -20.75 15.87
C GLU A 12 -18.12 -20.92 15.23
N ALA A 13 -17.48 -19.83 14.82
CA ALA A 13 -16.14 -19.84 14.28
C ALA A 13 -15.14 -20.47 15.26
N ALA A 14 -15.22 -20.14 16.56
CA ALA A 14 -14.37 -20.73 17.58
C ALA A 14 -14.52 -22.27 17.67
N LYS A 15 -15.76 -22.78 17.65
CA LYS A 15 -16.04 -24.23 17.70
C LYS A 15 -15.57 -24.95 16.43
N LEU A 16 -15.67 -24.29 15.27
CA LEU A 16 -15.15 -24.84 14.01
C LEU A 16 -13.62 -24.96 14.05
N TRP A 17 -12.91 -23.93 14.52
CA TRP A 17 -11.45 -23.96 14.65
C TRP A 17 -10.95 -25.01 15.64
N GLN A 18 -11.70 -25.32 16.70
CA GLN A 18 -11.34 -26.36 17.67
C GLN A 18 -11.19 -27.75 17.06
N ARG A 19 -11.70 -27.98 15.84
CA ARG A 19 -11.50 -29.22 15.09
C ARG A 19 -10.08 -29.36 14.54
N TYR A 20 -9.37 -28.24 14.36
CA TYR A 20 -8.06 -28.18 13.69
C TYR A 20 -6.95 -27.63 14.58
N LEU A 21 -7.28 -26.77 15.54
CA LEU A 21 -6.33 -26.10 16.43
C LEU A 21 -6.67 -26.36 17.91
N PRO A 22 -5.66 -26.48 18.79
CA PRO A 22 -5.90 -26.55 20.23
C PRO A 22 -6.49 -25.23 20.72
N ALA A 23 -7.32 -25.27 21.77
CA ALA A 23 -8.00 -24.08 22.29
C ALA A 23 -7.05 -22.90 22.61
N GLY A 24 -5.83 -23.18 23.10
CA GLY A 24 -4.82 -22.15 23.36
C GLY A 24 -4.21 -21.49 22.11
N ARG A 25 -4.57 -21.93 20.90
CA ARG A 25 -4.17 -21.31 19.61
C ARG A 25 -5.33 -20.59 18.92
N ILE A 26 -6.47 -20.44 19.59
CA ILE A 26 -7.66 -19.76 19.10
C ILE A 26 -7.91 -18.57 20.02
N LEU A 27 -7.63 -17.36 19.54
CA LEU A 27 -7.81 -16.13 20.32
C LEU A 27 -9.07 -15.39 19.89
N ARG A 28 -9.64 -14.62 20.81
CA ARG A 28 -10.85 -13.83 20.57
C ARG A 28 -10.51 -12.34 20.66
N PHE A 29 -10.90 -11.57 19.67
CA PHE A 29 -10.75 -10.11 19.68
C PHE A 29 -12.07 -9.38 19.41
N GLY A 30 -12.08 -8.08 19.73
CA GLY A 30 -13.25 -7.22 19.56
C GLY A 30 -13.39 -6.71 18.13
N GLU A 31 -14.23 -5.69 17.95
CA GLU A 31 -14.57 -5.15 16.62
C GLU A 31 -13.36 -4.63 15.86
N LYS A 32 -12.38 -4.08 16.57
CA LYS A 32 -11.17 -3.50 15.97
C LYS A 32 -10.41 -4.50 15.09
N ASP A 33 -10.32 -5.76 15.52
CA ASP A 33 -9.45 -6.76 14.89
C ASP A 33 -10.25 -7.86 14.19
N ASN A 34 -11.43 -8.24 14.70
CA ASN A 34 -12.22 -9.35 14.13
C ASN A 34 -13.64 -8.94 13.69
N PHE A 35 -13.85 -7.68 13.30
CA PHE A 35 -15.07 -7.26 12.63
C PHE A 35 -14.73 -6.41 11.40
N TRP A 36 -15.08 -6.92 10.22
CA TRP A 36 -14.73 -6.30 8.96
C TRP A 36 -15.90 -5.49 8.40
N SER A 37 -15.60 -4.38 7.74
CA SER A 37 -16.56 -3.53 7.04
C SER A 37 -15.97 -3.03 5.72
N MET A 38 -16.78 -3.00 4.66
CA MET A 38 -16.35 -2.48 3.36
C MET A 38 -15.95 -1.00 3.40
N GLY A 39 -16.56 -0.23 4.31
CA GLY A 39 -16.28 1.17 4.56
C GLY A 39 -17.11 1.71 5.71
N ASP A 40 -17.44 3.00 5.67
CA ASP A 40 -18.35 3.64 6.64
C ASP A 40 -19.78 3.06 6.53
N THR A 41 -20.17 2.68 5.32
CA THR A 41 -21.42 1.98 4.97
C THR A 41 -21.12 0.74 4.14
N GLY A 42 -22.06 -0.20 4.07
CA GLY A 42 -21.93 -1.37 3.22
C GLY A 42 -22.03 -2.71 3.97
N PRO A 43 -21.83 -3.82 3.25
CA PRO A 43 -21.69 -5.15 3.83
C PRO A 43 -20.58 -5.21 4.88
N CYS A 44 -20.88 -5.85 6.01
CA CYS A 44 -19.97 -6.04 7.14
C CYS A 44 -20.29 -7.32 7.93
N GLY A 45 -19.40 -7.70 8.84
CA GLY A 45 -19.63 -8.85 9.70
C GLY A 45 -18.39 -9.30 10.47
N PRO A 46 -18.54 -10.33 11.33
CA PRO A 46 -17.41 -10.93 12.02
C PRO A 46 -16.43 -11.53 11.00
N CYS A 47 -15.15 -11.49 11.32
CA CYS A 47 -14.14 -12.21 10.56
C CYS A 47 -13.28 -13.10 11.46
N SER A 48 -12.58 -14.01 10.80
CA SER A 48 -11.62 -14.91 11.43
C SER A 48 -10.33 -14.92 10.63
N GLU A 49 -9.19 -14.75 11.29
CA GLU A 49 -7.91 -14.66 10.59
C GLU A 49 -6.99 -15.81 10.98
N LEU A 50 -6.31 -16.36 9.98
CA LEU A 50 -5.25 -17.34 10.14
C LEU A 50 -3.90 -16.63 10.21
N HIS A 51 -3.12 -16.97 11.23
CA HIS A 51 -1.80 -16.41 11.46
C HIS A 51 -0.73 -17.50 11.55
N VAL A 52 0.51 -17.13 11.26
CA VAL A 52 1.68 -18.00 11.39
C VAL A 52 2.72 -17.37 12.30
N ASP A 53 3.12 -18.10 13.34
CA ASP A 53 4.30 -17.78 14.16
C ASP A 53 5.57 -18.09 13.35
N GLN A 54 6.23 -17.03 12.89
CA GLN A 54 7.49 -17.07 12.14
C GLN A 54 8.66 -17.56 13.01
N GLY A 55 8.54 -17.49 14.34
CA GLY A 55 9.52 -17.95 15.31
C GLY A 55 10.33 -16.83 15.96
N PRO A 56 11.14 -17.15 16.98
CA PRO A 56 11.77 -16.15 17.86
C PRO A 56 12.87 -15.31 17.21
N HIS A 57 13.28 -15.64 15.98
CA HIS A 57 14.25 -14.84 15.22
C HIS A 57 13.61 -13.62 14.56
N VAL A 58 12.27 -13.57 14.46
CA VAL A 58 11.52 -12.39 14.01
C VAL A 58 11.12 -11.58 15.25
N PRO A 59 11.43 -10.27 15.30
CA PRO A 59 11.01 -9.41 16.41
C PRO A 59 9.49 -9.29 16.50
N GLY A 60 8.96 -9.42 17.72
CA GLY A 60 7.55 -9.21 18.00
C GLY A 60 7.01 -10.15 19.08
N ASP A 61 5.74 -9.94 19.40
CA ASP A 61 5.01 -10.72 20.38
C ASP A 61 4.75 -12.16 19.87
N GLU A 62 4.50 -13.08 20.80
CA GLU A 62 4.32 -14.50 20.48
C GLU A 62 2.88 -14.87 20.08
N THR A 63 1.98 -13.88 20.02
CA THR A 63 0.55 -14.05 19.77
C THR A 63 0.06 -13.14 18.64
N PRO A 64 -1.01 -13.52 17.91
CA PRO A 64 -1.70 -12.65 16.97
C PRO A 64 -2.06 -11.28 17.56
N ASN A 65 -2.11 -10.26 16.70
CA ASN A 65 -2.47 -8.87 17.02
C ASN A 65 -1.63 -8.21 18.12
N GLY A 66 -0.46 -8.79 18.43
CA GLY A 66 0.58 -8.17 19.24
C GLY A 66 1.45 -7.20 18.44
N ARG A 67 2.50 -6.68 19.08
CA ARG A 67 3.47 -5.79 18.44
C ARG A 67 4.47 -6.59 17.59
N GLY A 68 4.92 -6.00 16.50
CA GLY A 68 5.95 -6.58 15.62
C GLY A 68 5.40 -7.62 14.65
N ASP A 69 6.30 -8.29 13.94
CA ASP A 69 5.97 -9.10 12.75
C ASP A 69 6.07 -10.61 13.00
N ARG A 70 6.40 -11.04 14.23
CA ARG A 70 6.63 -12.46 14.53
C ARG A 70 5.42 -13.35 14.23
N VAL A 71 4.22 -12.94 14.64
CA VAL A 71 2.99 -13.67 14.32
C VAL A 71 2.26 -12.92 13.22
N MET A 72 2.44 -13.37 11.99
CA MET A 72 1.95 -12.69 10.80
C MET A 72 0.60 -13.25 10.37
N GLU A 73 -0.36 -12.36 10.12
CA GLU A 73 -1.64 -12.67 9.46
C GLU A 73 -1.40 -13.04 7.99
N ILE A 74 -1.89 -14.21 7.57
CA ILE A 74 -1.72 -14.75 6.21
C ILE A 74 -3.03 -14.88 5.44
N TRP A 75 -4.17 -14.93 6.13
CA TRP A 75 -5.47 -15.13 5.51
C TRP A 75 -6.57 -14.58 6.41
N ASN A 76 -7.43 -13.71 5.88
CA ASN A 76 -8.64 -13.24 6.54
C ASN A 76 -9.88 -13.90 5.92
N LEU A 77 -10.78 -14.41 6.75
CA LEU A 77 -12.06 -15.02 6.40
C LEU A 77 -13.18 -14.15 6.95
N VAL A 78 -13.83 -13.38 6.09
CA VAL A 78 -14.92 -12.47 6.46
C VAL A 78 -16.26 -13.15 6.22
N PHE A 79 -17.09 -13.17 7.27
CA PHE A 79 -18.45 -13.67 7.20
C PHE A 79 -19.39 -12.47 7.10
N MET A 80 -19.72 -12.07 5.87
CA MET A 80 -20.64 -10.95 5.63
C MET A 80 -22.04 -11.36 6.10
N GLN A 81 -22.49 -10.75 7.19
CA GLN A 81 -23.77 -11.05 7.84
C GLN A 81 -24.70 -9.85 7.90
N PHE A 82 -24.17 -8.64 7.82
CA PHE A 82 -24.92 -7.41 8.03
C PHE A 82 -24.65 -6.36 6.95
N GLU A 83 -25.59 -5.45 6.76
CA GLU A 83 -25.49 -4.22 6.00
C GLU A 83 -25.47 -3.04 6.98
N ARG A 84 -24.45 -2.18 6.89
CA ARG A 84 -24.30 -0.98 7.74
C ARG A 84 -24.77 0.27 6.99
N ASP A 85 -25.72 0.99 7.57
CA ASP A 85 -26.22 2.27 7.03
C ASP A 85 -25.34 3.47 7.44
N SER A 86 -25.63 4.65 6.89
CA SER A 86 -24.89 5.90 7.17
C SER A 86 -25.02 6.41 8.62
N GLU A 87 -25.98 5.86 9.39
CA GLU A 87 -26.15 6.15 10.82
C GLU A 87 -25.38 5.12 11.68
N GLY A 88 -24.69 4.16 11.05
CA GLY A 88 -23.94 3.09 11.70
C GLY A 88 -24.80 1.91 12.16
N ARG A 89 -26.10 1.87 11.82
CA ARG A 89 -26.98 0.75 12.20
C ARG A 89 -26.75 -0.43 11.26
N THR A 90 -26.73 -1.62 11.85
CA THR A 90 -26.53 -2.88 11.12
C THR A 90 -27.85 -3.65 10.98
N THR A 91 -28.19 -4.06 9.76
CA THR A 91 -29.34 -4.95 9.48
C THR A 91 -28.86 -6.26 8.84
N PRO A 92 -29.49 -7.42 9.11
CA PRO A 92 -29.05 -8.68 8.52
C PRO A 92 -29.13 -8.70 6.98
N LEU A 93 -28.12 -9.27 6.33
CA LEU A 93 -28.13 -9.49 4.88
C LEU A 93 -29.16 -10.56 4.50
N PRO A 94 -29.84 -10.44 3.34
CA PRO A 94 -30.79 -11.46 2.88
C PRO A 94 -30.14 -12.83 2.68
N LYS A 95 -28.87 -12.84 2.26
CA LYS A 95 -28.04 -14.03 2.08
C LYS A 95 -26.65 -13.74 2.64
N PRO A 96 -26.33 -14.27 3.83
CA PRO A 96 -24.96 -14.22 4.34
C PRO A 96 -23.99 -14.80 3.32
N SER A 97 -22.83 -14.19 3.21
CA SER A 97 -21.83 -14.50 2.19
C SER A 97 -20.45 -14.59 2.81
N VAL A 98 -19.50 -15.15 2.08
CA VAL A 98 -18.11 -15.28 2.51
C VAL A 98 -17.23 -14.47 1.58
N ASP A 99 -16.38 -13.62 2.15
CA ASP A 99 -15.28 -12.97 1.47
C ASP A 99 -13.97 -13.41 2.14
N THR A 100 -12.93 -13.72 1.36
CA THR A 100 -11.64 -14.09 1.94
C THR A 100 -10.51 -13.43 1.20
N GLY A 101 -9.53 -12.92 1.94
CA GLY A 101 -8.33 -12.31 1.39
C GLY A 101 -7.09 -12.97 1.94
N ALA A 102 -6.16 -13.34 1.06
CA ALA A 102 -4.87 -13.91 1.44
C ALA A 102 -3.75 -13.14 0.73
N GLY A 103 -2.78 -12.63 1.48
CA GLY A 103 -1.68 -11.86 0.91
C GLY A 103 -0.69 -12.77 0.18
N LEU A 104 -0.72 -12.78 -1.16
CA LEU A 104 0.16 -13.62 -1.98
C LEU A 104 1.64 -13.41 -1.62
N GLU A 105 2.08 -12.17 -1.45
CA GLU A 105 3.46 -11.83 -1.11
C GLU A 105 3.85 -12.37 0.27
N ARG A 106 2.95 -12.28 1.26
CA ARG A 106 3.18 -12.80 2.62
C ARG A 106 3.28 -14.31 2.62
N ILE A 107 2.38 -15.00 1.92
CA ILE A 107 2.39 -16.46 1.78
C ILE A 107 3.66 -16.90 1.05
N THR A 108 4.04 -16.20 -0.02
CA THR A 108 5.27 -16.49 -0.78
C THR A 108 6.51 -16.35 0.10
N ALA A 109 6.62 -15.26 0.86
CA ALA A 109 7.73 -15.05 1.80
C ALA A 109 7.80 -16.20 2.83
N LEU A 110 6.67 -16.56 3.42
CA LEU A 110 6.58 -17.67 4.38
C LEU A 110 7.05 -19.01 3.77
N LEU A 111 6.54 -19.35 2.57
CA LEU A 111 6.85 -20.62 1.90
C LEU A 111 8.30 -20.71 1.43
N THR A 112 8.92 -19.56 1.12
CA THR A 112 10.32 -19.46 0.71
C THR A 112 11.28 -19.18 1.87
N GLY A 113 10.78 -19.20 3.11
CA GLY A 113 11.57 -18.97 4.32
C GLY A 113 12.16 -17.55 4.44
N LYS A 114 11.57 -16.58 3.74
CA LYS A 114 11.93 -15.16 3.85
C LYS A 114 11.12 -14.51 4.96
N ASN A 115 11.76 -13.60 5.70
CA ASN A 115 11.11 -12.78 6.73
C ASN A 115 10.65 -11.41 6.20
N ASN A 116 10.76 -11.19 4.89
CA ASN A 116 10.38 -9.96 4.23
C ASN A 116 9.83 -10.26 2.82
N ASN A 117 8.68 -9.68 2.49
CA ASN A 117 8.04 -9.81 1.18
C ASN A 117 8.97 -9.38 0.03
N PHE A 118 9.81 -8.38 0.25
CA PHE A 118 10.70 -7.83 -0.77
C PHE A 118 11.89 -8.74 -1.11
N ASP A 119 12.16 -9.76 -0.30
CA ASP A 119 13.21 -10.75 -0.55
C ASP A 119 12.73 -11.90 -1.45
N THR A 120 11.47 -11.85 -1.89
CA THR A 120 10.86 -12.88 -2.75
C THR A 120 11.19 -12.64 -4.22
N ASP A 121 11.00 -13.68 -5.02
CA ASP A 121 11.12 -13.66 -6.48
C ASP A 121 10.17 -12.64 -7.13
N LEU A 122 9.01 -12.37 -6.53
CA LEU A 122 8.06 -11.34 -6.99
C LEU A 122 8.68 -9.93 -7.01
N PHE A 123 9.62 -9.64 -6.12
CA PHE A 123 10.26 -8.31 -6.04
C PHE A 123 11.69 -8.30 -6.58
N ALA A 124 12.34 -9.46 -6.69
CA ALA A 124 13.74 -9.54 -7.08
C ALA A 124 14.08 -8.83 -8.42
N PRO A 125 13.25 -8.87 -9.48
CA PRO A 125 13.51 -8.11 -10.71
C PRO A 125 13.55 -6.58 -10.48
N LEU A 126 12.63 -6.05 -9.68
CA LEU A 126 12.59 -4.63 -9.33
C LEU A 126 13.79 -4.24 -8.47
N ILE A 127 14.11 -5.03 -7.45
CA ILE A 127 15.25 -4.78 -6.56
C ILE A 127 16.55 -4.76 -7.37
N ARG A 128 16.79 -5.74 -8.25
CA ARG A 128 17.97 -5.77 -9.13
C ARG A 128 18.02 -4.56 -10.07
N GLY A 129 16.87 -4.13 -10.59
CA GLY A 129 16.79 -2.91 -11.40
C GLY A 129 17.21 -1.68 -10.59
N ILE A 130 16.77 -1.57 -9.34
CA ILE A 130 17.14 -0.45 -8.45
C ILE A 130 18.63 -0.51 -8.12
N GLU A 131 19.20 -1.69 -7.86
CA GLU A 131 20.65 -1.85 -7.66
C GLU A 131 21.44 -1.38 -8.88
N ALA A 132 21.01 -1.76 -10.09
CA ALA A 132 21.66 -1.39 -11.34
C ALA A 132 21.65 0.12 -11.59
N ILE A 133 20.54 0.78 -11.28
CA ILE A 133 20.35 2.23 -11.47
C ILE A 133 21.09 3.03 -10.39
N SER A 134 21.02 2.59 -9.13
CA SER A 134 21.63 3.31 -8.01
C SER A 134 23.11 3.02 -7.79
N GLY A 135 23.62 1.89 -8.30
CA GLY A 135 24.95 1.38 -7.96
C GLY A 135 25.09 0.96 -6.48
N LYS A 136 23.99 0.86 -5.73
CA LYS A 136 23.94 0.40 -4.34
C LYS A 136 23.47 -1.05 -4.30
N SER A 137 23.83 -1.77 -3.24
CA SER A 137 23.45 -3.19 -3.05
C SER A 137 22.34 -3.33 -2.02
N TYR A 138 21.36 -4.19 -2.33
CA TYR A 138 20.31 -4.61 -1.42
C TYR A 138 20.80 -5.76 -0.55
N ARG A 139 20.66 -5.63 0.78
CA ARG A 139 21.13 -6.66 1.73
C ARG A 139 20.07 -7.71 2.03
N GLY A 140 18.80 -7.32 1.97
CA GLY A 140 17.66 -8.15 2.30
C GLY A 140 17.35 -8.21 3.80
N GLY A 141 16.27 -8.93 4.13
CA GLY A 141 15.76 -9.03 5.48
C GLY A 141 15.21 -7.68 5.98
N MET A 142 15.55 -7.31 7.21
CA MET A 142 14.98 -6.12 7.89
C MET A 142 15.98 -4.95 8.00
N ALA A 143 17.00 -4.89 7.15
CA ALA A 143 17.97 -3.79 7.15
C ALA A 143 17.28 -2.44 6.90
N GLU A 144 17.52 -1.46 7.77
CA GLU A 144 16.90 -0.12 7.63
C GLU A 144 17.39 0.60 6.38
N GLU A 145 18.65 0.37 5.99
CA GLU A 145 19.27 0.96 4.80
C GLU A 145 18.61 0.50 3.49
N ASP A 146 17.89 -0.62 3.54
CA ASP A 146 17.17 -1.19 2.41
C ASP A 146 15.74 -0.61 2.26
N ALA A 147 15.30 0.25 3.19
CA ALA A 147 14.00 0.91 3.10
C ALA A 147 13.78 1.64 1.75
N PRO A 148 14.76 2.36 1.15
CA PRO A 148 14.59 2.97 -0.15
C PRO A 148 14.30 1.99 -1.28
N PHE A 149 14.99 0.85 -1.31
CA PHE A 149 14.74 -0.20 -2.31
C PHE A 149 13.31 -0.72 -2.23
N ARG A 150 12.86 -1.03 -1.01
CA ARG A 150 11.52 -1.56 -0.75
C ARG A 150 10.42 -0.55 -1.13
N VAL A 151 10.59 0.71 -0.74
CA VAL A 151 9.64 1.78 -1.07
C VAL A 151 9.57 2.02 -2.57
N ILE A 152 10.71 2.08 -3.28
CA ILE A 152 10.72 2.28 -4.73
C ILE A 152 10.03 1.11 -5.43
N ALA A 153 10.35 -0.12 -5.05
CA ALA A 153 9.79 -1.32 -5.69
C ALA A 153 8.27 -1.44 -5.50
N ASP A 154 7.78 -1.21 -4.28
CA ASP A 154 6.35 -1.20 -3.95
C ASP A 154 5.61 -0.09 -4.71
N HIS A 155 6.13 1.14 -4.65
CA HIS A 155 5.45 2.29 -5.22
C HIS A 155 5.42 2.25 -6.75
N LEU A 156 6.44 1.68 -7.40
CA LEU A 156 6.41 1.50 -8.84
C LEU A 156 5.46 0.38 -9.28
N ARG A 157 5.31 -0.70 -8.50
CA ARG A 157 4.23 -1.67 -8.75
C ARG A 157 2.87 -0.99 -8.68
N ALA A 158 2.60 -0.28 -7.59
CA ALA A 158 1.34 0.44 -7.40
C ALA A 158 1.07 1.47 -8.50
N ALA A 159 2.06 2.30 -8.83
CA ALA A 159 1.92 3.32 -9.86
C ALA A 159 1.71 2.72 -11.26
N THR A 160 2.44 1.65 -11.60
CA THR A 160 2.28 0.97 -12.90
C THR A 160 0.88 0.39 -13.05
N MET A 161 0.37 -0.30 -12.02
CA MET A 161 -0.99 -0.86 -12.05
C MET A 161 -2.06 0.24 -12.12
N LEU A 162 -1.93 1.30 -11.33
CA LEU A 162 -2.88 2.43 -11.38
C LEU A 162 -2.94 3.07 -12.77
N ILE A 163 -1.80 3.27 -13.42
CA ILE A 163 -1.76 3.85 -14.77
C ILE A 163 -2.33 2.85 -15.78
N ALA A 164 -2.05 1.55 -15.62
CA ALA A 164 -2.61 0.51 -16.47
C ALA A 164 -4.14 0.47 -16.42
N ASP A 165 -4.72 0.70 -15.23
CA ASP A 165 -6.17 0.86 -15.03
C ASP A 165 -6.70 2.26 -15.42
N GLY A 166 -5.90 3.11 -16.07
CA GLY A 166 -6.32 4.39 -16.62
C GLY A 166 -6.23 5.60 -15.68
N VAL A 167 -5.61 5.47 -14.50
CA VAL A 167 -5.41 6.60 -13.58
C VAL A 167 -4.28 7.51 -14.08
N MET A 168 -4.58 8.79 -14.26
CA MET A 168 -3.61 9.80 -14.69
C MET A 168 -3.18 10.71 -13.52
N PRO A 169 -1.90 11.14 -13.41
CA PRO A 169 -1.46 12.05 -12.37
C PRO A 169 -2.24 13.37 -12.36
N ALA A 170 -2.80 13.73 -11.21
CA ALA A 170 -3.62 14.93 -11.04
C ALA A 170 -3.37 15.60 -9.68
N ASN A 171 -4.03 16.73 -9.43
CA ASN A 171 -3.97 17.44 -8.14
C ASN A 171 -5.10 17.02 -7.17
N THR A 172 -6.05 16.21 -7.62
CA THR A 172 -7.20 15.76 -6.83
C THR A 172 -7.50 14.28 -7.08
N GLY A 173 -8.31 13.67 -6.21
CA GLY A 173 -8.82 12.30 -6.37
C GLY A 173 -7.72 11.23 -6.50
N ARG A 174 -8.01 10.19 -7.29
CA ARG A 174 -7.10 9.04 -7.53
C ARG A 174 -5.79 9.48 -8.18
N GLY A 175 -5.84 10.44 -9.10
CA GLY A 175 -4.67 11.00 -9.75
C GLY A 175 -3.71 11.71 -8.79
N TYR A 176 -4.22 12.30 -7.70
CA TYR A 176 -3.37 12.87 -6.64
C TYR A 176 -2.65 11.79 -5.84
N VAL A 177 -3.32 10.67 -5.55
CA VAL A 177 -2.70 9.52 -4.88
C VAL A 177 -1.57 8.95 -5.75
N LEU A 178 -1.82 8.71 -7.05
CA LEU A 178 -0.80 8.28 -8.00
C LEU A 178 0.41 9.23 -8.01
N ARG A 179 0.15 10.55 -8.09
CA ARG A 179 1.20 11.56 -8.05
C ARG A 179 2.04 11.48 -6.77
N ARG A 180 1.41 11.29 -5.60
CA ARG A 180 2.13 11.14 -4.32
C ARG A 180 3.00 9.89 -4.29
N ILE A 181 2.49 8.76 -4.79
CA ILE A 181 3.23 7.49 -4.87
C ILE A 181 4.48 7.66 -5.74
N LEU A 182 4.33 8.20 -6.95
CA LEU A 182 5.45 8.44 -7.88
C LEU A 182 6.51 9.39 -7.28
N ARG A 183 6.08 10.50 -6.68
CA ARG A 183 7.00 11.46 -6.05
C ARG A 183 7.72 10.88 -4.85
N ARG A 184 7.05 10.04 -4.06
CA ARG A 184 7.68 9.33 -2.94
C ARG A 184 8.72 8.33 -3.43
N ALA A 185 8.45 7.59 -4.51
CA ALA A 185 9.45 6.73 -5.14
C ALA A 185 10.68 7.54 -5.61
N ALA A 186 10.45 8.64 -6.33
CA ALA A 186 11.53 9.54 -6.79
C ALA A 186 12.36 10.11 -5.64
N ARG A 187 11.74 10.47 -4.51
CA ARG A 187 12.43 10.93 -3.31
C ARG A 187 13.33 9.85 -2.72
N TYR A 188 12.83 8.63 -2.56
CA TYR A 188 13.65 7.52 -2.07
C TYR A 188 14.76 7.15 -3.07
N GLY A 189 14.52 7.34 -4.38
CA GLY A 189 15.56 7.23 -5.40
C GLY A 189 16.72 8.21 -5.16
N ARG A 190 16.42 9.46 -4.78
CA ARG A 190 17.45 10.46 -4.42
C ARG A 190 18.29 10.02 -3.22
N ARG A 191 17.69 9.38 -2.21
CA ARG A 191 18.44 8.80 -1.06
C ARG A 191 19.43 7.71 -1.48
N LEU A 192 19.18 7.04 -2.61
CA LEU A 192 20.10 6.07 -3.22
C LEU A 192 21.10 6.72 -4.20
N GLY A 193 21.01 8.04 -4.43
CA GLY A 193 21.86 8.76 -5.38
C GLY A 193 21.37 8.74 -6.82
N ILE A 194 20.13 8.32 -7.08
CA ILE A 194 19.54 8.28 -8.42
C ILE A 194 19.18 9.71 -8.85
N GLU A 195 19.80 10.20 -9.93
CA GLU A 195 19.58 11.56 -10.43
C GLU A 195 18.85 11.59 -11.78
N GLY A 196 17.63 12.12 -11.79
CA GLY A 196 16.86 12.27 -13.03
C GLY A 196 15.87 11.12 -13.24
N PRO A 197 15.25 11.05 -14.43
CA PRO A 197 14.12 10.17 -14.65
C PRO A 197 14.57 8.75 -15.00
N GLU A 198 15.23 8.08 -14.07
CA GLU A 198 15.69 6.70 -14.23
C GLU A 198 14.66 5.68 -13.71
N LEU A 199 13.75 6.07 -12.81
CA LEU A 199 12.75 5.13 -12.29
C LEU A 199 11.76 4.67 -13.37
N CYS A 200 11.55 5.44 -14.44
CA CYS A 200 10.80 4.98 -15.60
C CYS A 200 11.38 3.69 -16.23
N GLY A 201 12.67 3.40 -16.04
CA GLY A 201 13.28 2.14 -16.46
C GLY A 201 12.78 0.91 -15.69
N LEU A 202 12.30 1.13 -14.46
CA LEU A 202 11.81 0.08 -13.57
C LEU A 202 10.35 -0.34 -13.83
N VAL A 203 9.66 0.36 -14.74
CA VAL A 203 8.34 -0.08 -15.25
C VAL A 203 8.45 -1.43 -15.94
N GLU A 204 9.53 -1.67 -16.69
CA GLU A 204 9.73 -2.90 -17.45
C GLU A 204 9.76 -4.16 -16.55
N PRO A 205 10.55 -4.21 -15.46
CA PRO A 205 10.46 -5.27 -14.46
C PRO A 205 9.04 -5.54 -13.93
N VAL A 206 8.19 -4.52 -13.74
CA VAL A 206 6.81 -4.72 -13.29
C VAL A 206 6.00 -5.47 -14.36
N PHE A 207 6.08 -5.04 -15.62
CA PHE A 207 5.41 -5.73 -16.72
C PHE A 207 5.86 -7.18 -16.84
N THR A 208 7.15 -7.45 -16.67
CA THR A 208 7.69 -8.82 -16.70
C THR A 208 7.13 -9.69 -15.56
N VAL A 209 7.07 -9.18 -14.33
CA VAL A 209 6.60 -9.95 -13.16
C VAL A 209 5.12 -10.34 -13.29
N PHE A 210 4.33 -9.51 -13.97
CA PHE A 210 2.89 -9.72 -14.15
C PHE A 210 2.49 -10.21 -15.54
N ASP A 211 3.46 -10.55 -16.38
CA ASP A 211 3.22 -11.11 -17.73
C ASP A 211 2.53 -12.47 -17.64
N GLY A 212 1.50 -12.67 -18.45
CA GLY A 212 0.66 -13.87 -18.45
C GLY A 212 -0.35 -13.95 -17.30
N VAL A 213 -0.38 -12.96 -16.40
CA VAL A 213 -1.37 -12.86 -15.30
C VAL A 213 -2.26 -11.64 -15.48
N TYR A 214 -1.64 -10.44 -15.51
CA TYR A 214 -2.35 -9.18 -15.73
C TYR A 214 -1.95 -8.57 -17.08
N PHE A 215 -0.68 -8.65 -17.46
CA PHE A 215 -0.20 -8.17 -18.74
C PHE A 215 -0.08 -9.29 -19.78
N GLY A 216 -0.08 -8.89 -21.04
CA GLY A 216 -0.01 -9.76 -22.22
C GLY A 216 0.47 -8.97 -23.44
N ALA A 217 0.54 -9.63 -24.59
CA ALA A 217 1.07 -9.03 -25.84
C ALA A 217 0.27 -7.79 -26.30
N GLU A 218 -1.02 -7.74 -25.98
CA GLU A 218 -1.92 -6.62 -26.26
C GLU A 218 -1.59 -5.34 -25.47
N HIS A 219 -0.78 -5.45 -24.40
CA HIS A 219 -0.42 -4.33 -23.53
C HIS A 219 0.88 -3.62 -23.95
N GLU A 220 1.45 -3.91 -25.12
CA GLU A 220 2.73 -3.32 -25.54
C GLU A 220 2.66 -1.80 -25.74
N THR A 221 1.55 -1.28 -26.28
CA THR A 221 1.32 0.17 -26.37
C THR A 221 1.23 0.79 -24.98
N LEU A 222 0.45 0.17 -24.07
CA LEU A 222 0.28 0.62 -22.70
C LEU A 222 1.61 0.66 -21.94
N ARG A 223 2.47 -0.34 -22.14
CA ARG A 223 3.83 -0.39 -21.58
C ARG A 223 4.63 0.86 -21.90
N GLY A 224 4.59 1.31 -23.16
CA GLY A 224 5.24 2.54 -23.60
C GLY A 224 4.63 3.80 -22.96
N GLU A 225 3.31 3.85 -22.86
CA GLU A 225 2.57 4.98 -22.27
C GLU A 225 2.84 5.13 -20.78
N VAL A 226 2.78 4.03 -20.00
CA VAL A 226 3.10 4.02 -18.57
C VAL A 226 4.52 4.53 -18.35
N LYS A 227 5.49 4.04 -19.13
CA LYS A 227 6.88 4.46 -19.04
C LYS A 227 7.07 5.95 -19.29
N GLU A 228 6.41 6.51 -20.30
CA GLU A 228 6.52 7.94 -20.60
C GLU A 228 5.84 8.81 -19.52
N LEU A 229 4.71 8.35 -18.99
CA LEU A 229 4.00 9.05 -17.92
C LEU A 229 4.85 9.12 -16.64
N VAL A 230 5.45 7.99 -16.22
CA VAL A 230 6.38 7.95 -15.08
C VAL A 230 7.55 8.90 -15.32
N ARG A 231 8.17 8.84 -16.49
CA ARG A 231 9.29 9.74 -16.87
C ARG A 231 8.90 11.22 -16.80
N SER A 232 7.70 11.56 -17.29
CA SER A 232 7.20 12.94 -17.29
C SER A 232 7.00 13.46 -15.87
N GLU A 233 6.39 12.66 -14.98
CA GLU A 233 6.22 13.04 -13.58
C GLU A 233 7.56 13.14 -12.85
N GLU A 234 8.52 12.24 -13.10
CA GLU A 234 9.88 12.34 -12.53
C GLU A 234 10.58 13.64 -12.93
N ARG A 235 10.49 14.04 -14.20
CA ARG A 235 11.06 15.31 -14.69
C ARG A 235 10.38 16.52 -14.05
N SER A 236 9.05 16.50 -13.99
CA SER A 236 8.24 17.55 -13.37
C SER A 236 8.59 17.70 -11.89
N PHE A 237 8.72 16.58 -11.19
CA PHE A 237 9.09 16.55 -9.79
C PHE A 237 10.52 17.04 -9.57
N ALA A 238 11.50 16.59 -10.35
CA ALA A 238 12.89 17.04 -10.23
C ALA A 238 13.03 18.57 -10.36
N LYS A 239 12.28 19.17 -11.30
CA LYS A 239 12.23 20.64 -11.45
C LYS A 239 11.61 21.33 -10.22
N THR A 240 10.52 20.76 -9.71
CA THR A 240 9.83 21.26 -8.51
C THR A 240 10.70 21.16 -7.27
N MET A 241 11.41 20.04 -7.12
CA MET A 241 12.34 19.74 -6.03
C MET A 241 13.48 20.74 -5.99
N SER A 242 14.17 20.97 -7.12
CA SER A 242 15.28 21.93 -7.17
C SER A 242 14.83 23.34 -6.79
N ALA A 243 13.76 23.84 -7.42
CA ALA A 243 13.26 25.18 -7.12
C ALA A 243 12.61 25.29 -5.72
N GLY A 244 12.18 24.17 -5.14
CA GLY A 244 11.53 24.09 -3.85
C GLY A 244 12.52 23.97 -2.69
N ALA A 245 13.55 23.14 -2.85
CA ALA A 245 14.61 22.95 -1.87
C ALA A 245 15.36 24.25 -1.60
N ASP A 246 15.65 25.06 -2.63
CA ASP A 246 16.26 26.38 -2.45
C ASP A 246 15.42 27.27 -1.54
N ARG A 247 14.10 27.29 -1.74
CA ARG A 247 13.15 28.11 -0.94
C ARG A 247 12.97 27.58 0.48
N VAL A 248 12.94 26.26 0.65
CA VAL A 248 12.91 25.63 1.98
C VAL A 248 14.20 25.95 2.73
N GLY A 249 15.36 25.87 2.07
CA GLY A 249 16.66 26.24 2.62
C GLY A 249 16.75 27.72 3.03
N GLU A 250 16.17 28.62 2.22
CA GLU A 250 16.03 30.04 2.59
C GLU A 250 15.19 30.23 3.86
N ALA A 251 14.06 29.54 3.97
CA ALA A 251 13.20 29.62 5.15
C ALA A 251 13.83 28.98 6.40
N ILE A 252 14.56 27.87 6.24
CA ILE A 252 15.35 27.28 7.33
C ILE A 252 16.42 28.27 7.80
N SER A 253 17.13 28.91 6.87
CA SER A 253 18.13 29.92 7.19
C SER A 253 17.53 31.12 7.92
N GLU A 254 16.32 31.53 7.53
CA GLU A 254 15.58 32.60 8.21
C GLU A 254 15.13 32.20 9.62
N ALA A 255 14.56 31.00 9.77
CA ALA A 255 14.15 30.44 11.06
C ALA A 255 15.34 30.35 12.03
N ARG A 256 16.51 29.88 11.56
CA ARG A 256 17.75 29.86 12.36
C ARG A 256 18.20 31.26 12.78
N ARG A 257 18.15 32.26 11.87
CA ARG A 257 18.46 33.66 12.23
C ARG A 257 17.53 34.22 13.31
N LYS A 258 16.32 33.67 13.42
CA LYS A 258 15.31 34.01 14.44
C LYS A 258 15.36 33.10 15.68
N GLU A 259 16.34 32.18 15.74
CA GLU A 259 16.49 31.18 16.81
C GLU A 259 15.25 30.27 16.96
N GLU A 260 14.52 30.03 15.86
CA GLU A 260 13.37 29.12 15.82
C GLU A 260 13.85 27.66 15.66
N THR A 261 13.17 26.73 16.33
CA THR A 261 13.45 25.28 16.25
C THR A 261 12.47 24.52 15.34
N SER A 262 11.56 25.24 14.68
CA SER A 262 10.53 24.66 13.84
C SER A 262 10.10 25.60 12.72
N LEU A 263 9.83 25.06 11.53
CA LEU A 263 9.18 25.79 10.46
C LEU A 263 7.68 25.92 10.76
N SER A 264 7.16 27.14 10.73
CA SER A 264 5.73 27.40 10.96
C SER A 264 4.82 26.66 9.97
N GLY A 265 3.67 26.17 10.45
CA GLY A 265 2.70 25.46 9.62
C GLY A 265 2.23 26.27 8.40
N LYS A 266 2.18 27.60 8.52
CA LYS A 266 1.84 28.52 7.41
C LYS A 266 2.92 28.56 6.33
N ALA A 267 4.20 28.57 6.70
CA ALA A 267 5.30 28.50 5.75
C ALA A 267 5.32 27.15 5.03
N VAL A 268 5.16 26.06 5.78
CA VAL A 268 5.06 24.70 5.26
C VAL A 268 3.85 24.55 4.32
N PHE A 269 2.69 25.10 4.70
CA PHE A 269 1.51 25.10 3.85
C PHE A 269 1.75 25.85 2.54
N ARG A 270 2.47 26.98 2.56
CA ARG A 270 2.85 27.70 1.35
C ARG A 270 3.78 26.87 0.44
N PHE A 271 4.76 26.17 1.02
CA PHE A 271 5.62 25.22 0.28
C PHE A 271 4.84 24.11 -0.38
N TYR A 272 3.88 23.55 0.34
CA TYR A 272 2.99 22.52 -0.15
C TYR A 272 2.04 23.01 -1.24
N ASP A 273 1.27 24.07 -0.97
CA ASP A 273 0.19 24.54 -1.82
C ASP A 273 0.69 25.34 -3.03
N THR A 274 1.57 26.31 -2.80
CA THR A 274 2.05 27.21 -3.86
C THR A 274 3.15 26.58 -4.70
N TYR A 275 4.07 25.85 -4.07
CA TYR A 275 5.26 25.32 -4.72
C TYR A 275 5.18 23.81 -4.99
N GLY A 276 4.11 23.13 -4.57
CA GLY A 276 3.90 21.70 -4.84
C GLY A 276 4.92 20.78 -4.18
N ILE A 277 5.60 21.26 -3.14
CA ILE A 277 6.63 20.51 -2.43
C ILE A 277 5.94 19.55 -1.45
N PRO A 278 6.16 18.23 -1.54
CA PRO A 278 5.57 17.27 -0.61
C PRO A 278 5.96 17.61 0.83
N LEU A 279 5.01 17.54 1.76
CA LEU A 279 5.25 17.79 3.20
C LEU A 279 6.44 16.97 3.70
N GLU A 280 6.50 15.71 3.28
CA GLU A 280 7.52 14.75 3.70
C GLU A 280 8.93 15.18 3.28
N LEU A 281 9.08 15.94 2.17
CA LEU A 281 10.37 16.53 1.80
C LEU A 281 10.72 17.73 2.67
N ILE A 282 9.73 18.58 2.96
CA ILE A 282 9.93 19.76 3.82
C ILE A 282 10.41 19.29 5.19
N GLU A 283 9.78 18.24 5.73
CA GLU A 283 10.18 17.58 6.97
C GLU A 283 11.61 17.03 6.90
N GLU A 284 11.97 16.35 5.81
CA GLU A 284 13.32 15.80 5.60
C GLU A 284 14.40 16.91 5.56
N LEU A 285 14.20 17.96 4.75
CA LEU A 285 15.12 19.09 4.65
C LEU A 285 15.23 19.88 5.96
N ALA A 286 14.12 20.04 6.69
CA ALA A 286 14.14 20.67 8.00
C ALA A 286 14.93 19.83 9.01
N GLN A 287 14.70 18.51 9.01
CA GLN A 287 15.35 17.58 9.93
C GLN A 287 16.86 17.48 9.69
N ASP A 288 17.31 17.45 8.44
CA ASP A 288 18.74 17.47 8.08
C ASP A 288 19.45 18.72 8.64
N GLU A 289 18.71 19.82 8.76
CA GLU A 289 19.17 21.08 9.35
C GLU A 289 18.76 21.23 10.83
N GLY A 290 18.34 20.16 11.50
CA GLY A 290 18.01 20.16 12.93
C GLY A 290 16.78 21.00 13.32
N LEU A 291 15.91 21.32 12.38
CA LEU A 291 14.60 21.93 12.61
C LEU A 291 13.49 20.88 12.52
N SER A 292 12.39 21.16 13.22
CA SER A 292 11.13 20.43 13.08
C SER A 292 10.15 21.16 12.15
N VAL A 293 9.00 20.54 11.89
CA VAL A 293 7.88 21.16 11.17
C VAL A 293 6.66 21.20 12.09
N ASP A 294 6.00 22.35 12.17
CA ASP A 294 4.71 22.50 12.84
C ASP A 294 3.58 21.86 12.02
N ARG A 295 3.44 20.54 12.21
CA ARG A 295 2.46 19.71 11.51
C ARG A 295 1.02 20.07 11.87
N ALA A 296 0.75 20.40 13.13
CA ALA A 296 -0.58 20.81 13.58
C ALA A 296 -1.01 22.14 12.94
N GLY A 297 -0.10 23.11 12.85
CA GLY A 297 -0.32 24.35 12.12
C GLY A 297 -0.53 24.14 10.63
N PHE A 298 0.23 23.24 10.01
CA PHE A 298 0.04 22.87 8.59
C PHE A 298 -1.35 22.25 8.34
N GLU A 299 -1.77 21.30 9.18
CA GLU A 299 -3.09 20.67 9.07
C GLU A 299 -4.22 21.68 9.23
N LYS A 300 -4.07 22.65 10.15
CA LYS A 300 -5.04 23.74 10.32
C LYS A 300 -5.15 24.61 9.06
N GLU A 301 -4.03 24.96 8.43
CA GLU A 301 -4.04 25.73 7.17
C GLU A 301 -4.63 24.93 6.01
N LEU A 302 -4.35 23.62 5.95
CA LEU A 302 -4.91 22.70 4.96
C LEU A 302 -6.43 22.58 5.10
N GLU A 303 -6.95 22.43 6.33
CA GLU A 303 -8.39 22.37 6.56
C GLU A 303 -9.06 23.71 6.26
N GLY A 304 -8.44 24.83 6.67
CA GLY A 304 -8.93 26.16 6.29
C GLY A 304 -8.94 26.39 4.77
N ALA A 305 -7.98 25.83 4.03
CA ALA A 305 -7.97 25.86 2.58
C ALA A 305 -9.11 25.01 2.00
N ARG A 306 -9.32 23.79 2.52
CA ARG A 306 -10.45 22.93 2.13
C ARG A 306 -11.81 23.59 2.36
N GLU A 307 -12.01 24.25 3.50
CA GLU A 307 -13.24 25.01 3.79
C GLU A 307 -13.47 26.14 2.79
N ARG A 308 -12.42 26.89 2.44
CA ARG A 308 -12.48 27.95 1.41
C ARG A 308 -12.81 27.37 0.02
N SER A 309 -12.26 26.20 -0.32
CA SER A 309 -12.51 25.52 -1.59
C SER A 309 -13.90 24.88 -1.68
N LYS A 310 -14.45 24.39 -0.55
CA LYS A 310 -15.82 23.84 -0.47
C LYS A 310 -16.90 24.88 -0.78
N GLY A 311 -16.61 26.18 -0.60
CA GLY A 311 -17.50 27.27 -1.04
C GLY A 311 -17.60 27.45 -2.55
N ALA A 312 -16.72 26.81 -3.34
CA ALA A 312 -16.57 27.05 -4.79
C ALA A 312 -16.73 25.80 -5.68
N SER A 313 -16.91 24.60 -5.12
CA SER A 313 -17.06 23.38 -5.93
C SER A 313 -17.90 22.32 -5.21
N LYS A 314 -19.08 22.01 -5.77
CA LYS A 314 -19.77 20.74 -5.51
C LYS A 314 -18.92 19.65 -6.18
N PHE A 315 -18.28 18.82 -5.36
CA PHE A 315 -17.63 17.59 -5.81
C PHE A 315 -18.71 16.61 -6.25
N GLU A 316 -18.77 16.29 -7.54
CA GLU A 316 -19.38 15.04 -8.01
C GLU A 316 -18.33 13.94 -7.84
N ALA A 317 -18.68 12.87 -7.14
CA ALA A 317 -17.90 11.65 -7.14
C ALA A 317 -18.04 11.03 -8.53
N ASP A 318 -17.02 11.19 -9.36
CA ASP A 318 -16.99 10.55 -10.67
C ASP A 318 -16.64 9.08 -10.46
N ASP A 319 -17.68 8.25 -10.35
CA ASP A 319 -17.61 6.79 -10.23
C ASP A 319 -17.51 6.12 -11.61
N ALA A 320 -16.83 6.77 -12.56
CA ALA A 320 -16.68 6.31 -13.92
C ALA A 320 -15.31 5.64 -14.13
N LEU A 321 -15.09 4.49 -13.48
CA LEU A 321 -14.03 3.55 -13.87
C LEU A 321 -14.54 2.13 -14.10
N LEU A 322 -15.86 1.91 -14.04
CA LEU A 322 -16.45 0.75 -14.67
C LEU A 322 -16.39 0.98 -16.18
N SER A 323 -15.55 0.21 -16.88
CA SER A 323 -15.66 0.11 -18.34
C SER A 323 -17.11 -0.23 -18.69
N ALA A 324 -17.67 0.41 -19.73
CA ALA A 324 -19.04 0.13 -20.18
C ALA A 324 -19.29 -1.37 -20.46
N ASP A 325 -18.23 -2.13 -20.73
CA ASP A 325 -18.24 -3.57 -20.95
C ASP A 325 -18.52 -4.41 -19.68
N LEU A 326 -18.37 -3.85 -18.47
CA LEU A 326 -18.70 -4.52 -17.19
C LEU A 326 -20.14 -4.25 -16.72
N ALA A 327 -20.87 -3.37 -17.40
CA ALA A 327 -22.26 -3.03 -17.08
C ALA A 327 -23.28 -4.01 -17.69
N ASP A 328 -22.85 -4.87 -18.62
CA ASP A 328 -23.70 -5.91 -19.20
C ASP A 328 -23.76 -7.13 -18.27
N PRO A 329 -24.92 -7.51 -17.69
CA PRO A 329 -25.05 -8.68 -16.83
C PRO A 329 -24.96 -10.02 -17.58
N SER A 330 -24.70 -10.01 -18.89
CA SER A 330 -24.61 -11.21 -19.73
C SER A 330 -23.30 -11.98 -19.61
N TRP A 331 -22.31 -11.49 -18.84
CA TRP A 331 -21.07 -12.23 -18.64
C TRP A 331 -21.29 -13.46 -17.75
N GLU A 332 -20.92 -14.63 -18.28
CA GLU A 332 -20.84 -15.86 -17.50
C GLU A 332 -19.40 -16.04 -17.00
N THR A 333 -19.21 -16.07 -15.68
CA THR A 333 -17.95 -16.57 -15.10
C THR A 333 -18.07 -18.07 -14.89
N ALA A 334 -17.19 -18.83 -15.53
CA ALA A 334 -17.01 -20.23 -15.21
C ALA A 334 -16.13 -20.33 -13.96
N PHE A 335 -16.67 -20.87 -12.87
CA PHE A 335 -15.85 -21.28 -11.74
C PHE A 335 -14.88 -22.38 -12.20
N ARG A 336 -13.60 -22.02 -12.39
CA ARG A 336 -12.52 -22.95 -12.72
C ARG A 336 -11.77 -23.45 -11.49
N GLY A 337 -12.39 -23.35 -10.31
CA GLY A 337 -11.83 -23.92 -9.09
C GLY A 337 -11.68 -25.43 -9.19
N TYR A 338 -10.90 -25.99 -8.27
CA TYR A 338 -10.55 -27.40 -8.27
C TYR A 338 -11.74 -28.30 -7.85
N PRO A 339 -11.87 -29.52 -8.41
CA PRO A 339 -12.87 -30.48 -7.95
C PRO A 339 -12.67 -30.80 -6.46
N GLU A 340 -13.79 -30.96 -5.74
CA GLU A 340 -13.95 -30.85 -4.27
C GLU A 340 -13.18 -31.86 -3.40
N ASP A 341 -12.28 -32.70 -3.93
CA ASP A 341 -11.86 -33.92 -3.24
C ASP A 341 -10.37 -34.04 -2.84
N ASP A 342 -9.50 -33.02 -3.05
CA ASP A 342 -8.08 -33.15 -2.65
C ASP A 342 -7.44 -31.88 -2.07
N PHE A 343 -8.00 -31.39 -0.95
CA PHE A 343 -7.56 -30.16 -0.28
C PHE A 343 -6.21 -30.24 0.44
N THR A 344 -5.54 -31.39 0.49
CA THR A 344 -4.33 -31.56 1.32
C THR A 344 -3.05 -31.82 0.54
N ARG A 345 -3.13 -32.05 -0.77
CA ARG A 345 -1.95 -32.27 -1.63
C ARG A 345 -2.19 -31.76 -3.05
N LEU A 346 -1.39 -30.80 -3.49
CA LEU A 346 -1.16 -30.58 -4.91
C LEU A 346 0.01 -31.46 -5.34
N GLU A 347 -0.29 -32.64 -5.90
CA GLU A 347 0.74 -33.40 -6.62
C GLU A 347 1.32 -32.53 -7.74
N GLY A 348 2.63 -32.30 -7.71
CA GLY A 348 3.33 -31.50 -8.72
C GLY A 348 3.55 -30.02 -8.36
N ALA A 349 3.03 -29.51 -7.23
CA ALA A 349 3.44 -28.19 -6.75
C ALA A 349 4.94 -28.20 -6.40
N ARG A 350 5.72 -27.42 -7.14
CA ARG A 350 7.14 -27.18 -6.87
C ARG A 350 7.30 -25.70 -6.50
N ALA A 351 7.87 -25.44 -5.33
CA ALA A 351 8.46 -24.14 -5.05
C ALA A 351 9.64 -23.96 -6.01
N LEU A 352 9.53 -22.99 -6.92
CA LEU A 352 10.55 -22.73 -7.95
C LEU A 352 11.71 -21.86 -7.44
N GLY A 353 11.64 -21.39 -6.18
CA GLY A 353 12.72 -20.68 -5.50
C GLY A 353 13.23 -21.46 -4.30
N LEU A 354 14.43 -22.02 -4.41
CA LEU A 354 15.28 -22.43 -3.29
C LEU A 354 16.36 -21.37 -3.08
#